data_AF-A0A3F3PHB4-F1
#
_entry.id   AF-A0A3F3PHB4-F1
#
_cell.length_a   1.000
_cell.length_b   1.000
_cell.length_c   1.000
_cell.angle_alpha   90.00
_cell.angle_beta   90.00
_cell.angle_gamma   90.00
#
_symmetry.space_group_name_H-M   'P 1'
#
loop_
_entity.id
_entity.type
_entity.pdbx_description
1 polymer ?
#
loop_
_entity_poly.entity_id
_entity_poly.type
_entity_poly.pdbx_seq_one_letter_code
_entity_poly.pdbx_strand_id
1 'polypeptide(L)'
;MLVILFLPAGAQNMYGPIHLEAWAEPNCQGGDTAITFTDNFYGRNLSIALVSRSFKLSRALQGEEQLDISVTHNFDTWYADKDQFSMNDSSCQTFVQTYYAVNGSTACHNTPKFTCHRLWTNPGLSWSYTTE
;
A
#
# COMPACT_ATOMS: atom_id res chain seq x y z
N MET A 1 13.37 -40.63 -11.80
CA MET A 1 13.05 -39.32 -12.41
C MET A 1 12.30 -38.53 -11.35
N LEU A 2 12.98 -37.59 -10.70
CA LEU A 2 12.43 -36.81 -9.58
C LEU A 2 11.58 -35.67 -10.18
N VAL A 3 10.26 -35.73 -9.98
CA VAL A 3 9.36 -34.64 -10.38
C VAL A 3 9.46 -33.57 -9.32
N ILE A 4 10.22 -32.51 -9.60
CA ILE A 4 10.22 -31.30 -8.79
C ILE A 4 8.91 -30.58 -9.11
N LEU A 5 7.94 -30.70 -8.21
CA LEU A 5 6.74 -29.87 -8.22
C LEU A 5 7.15 -28.46 -7.79
N PHE A 6 7.38 -27.57 -8.75
CA PHE A 6 7.40 -26.14 -8.47
C PHE A 6 5.98 -25.75 -8.05
N LEU A 7 5.77 -25.54 -6.74
CA LEU A 7 4.60 -24.83 -6.26
C LEU A 7 4.63 -23.42 -6.88
N PRO A 8 3.56 -22.98 -7.57
CA PRO A 8 3.51 -21.63 -8.10
C PRO A 8 3.53 -20.63 -6.95
N ALA A 9 4.10 -19.45 -7.24
CA ALA A 9 4.23 -18.24 -6.44
C ALA A 9 3.38 -18.20 -5.16
N GLY A 10 4.04 -17.95 -4.02
CA GLY A 10 3.42 -17.81 -2.71
C GLY A 10 2.11 -17.04 -2.79
N ALA A 11 1.04 -17.66 -2.28
CA ALA A 11 -0.26 -17.01 -2.17
C ALA A 11 -0.04 -15.63 -1.52
N GLN A 12 -0.56 -14.59 -2.16
CA GLN A 12 -0.63 -13.25 -1.58
C GLN A 12 -1.52 -13.32 -0.33
N ASN A 13 -0.93 -13.70 0.80
CA ASN A 13 -1.62 -13.76 2.07
C ASN A 13 -1.53 -12.38 2.68
N MET A 14 -2.65 -11.66 2.61
CA MET A 14 -2.87 -10.51 3.47
C MET A 14 -2.97 -11.01 4.91
N TYR A 15 -2.34 -10.34 5.88
CA TYR A 15 -2.39 -10.75 7.30
C TYR A 15 -3.71 -10.31 7.98
N GLY A 16 -4.79 -10.21 7.19
CA GLY A 16 -6.10 -9.70 7.56
C GLY A 16 -6.32 -8.24 7.15
N PRO A 17 -7.58 -7.74 7.23
CA PRO A 17 -7.90 -6.37 6.84
C PRO A 17 -7.03 -5.32 7.55
N ILE A 18 -6.74 -4.24 6.85
CA ILE A 18 -6.02 -3.09 7.40
C ILE A 18 -6.61 -1.81 6.83
N HIS A 19 -6.86 -0.84 7.70
CA HIS A 19 -7.34 0.47 7.30
C HIS A 19 -6.16 1.41 7.20
N LEU A 20 -6.11 2.16 6.12
CA LEU A 20 -5.22 3.29 5.95
C LEU A 20 -6.07 4.55 6.04
N GLU A 21 -5.85 5.31 7.11
CA GLU A 21 -6.41 6.64 7.28
C GLU A 21 -5.36 7.65 6.79
N ALA A 22 -5.76 8.60 5.97
CA ALA A 22 -4.88 9.58 5.35
C ALA A 22 -5.42 10.99 5.55
N TRP A 23 -4.53 11.94 5.82
CA TRP A 23 -4.87 13.31 6.19
C TRP A 23 -4.26 14.33 5.23
N ALA A 24 -4.99 15.44 5.02
CA ALA A 24 -4.61 16.52 4.13
C ALA A 24 -3.34 17.26 4.60
N GLU A 25 -3.10 17.27 5.91
CA GLU A 25 -1.99 17.98 6.54
C GLU A 25 -1.01 17.01 7.23
N PRO A 26 0.23 17.46 7.52
CA PRO A 26 1.15 16.71 8.36
C PRO A 26 0.60 16.45 9.77
N ASN A 27 1.16 15.46 10.45
CA ASN A 27 0.86 15.04 11.81
C ASN A 27 -0.59 14.56 12.00
N CYS A 28 -1.21 14.07 10.92
CA CYS A 28 -2.55 13.52 10.91
C CYS A 28 -3.59 14.54 11.35
N GLN A 29 -3.55 15.70 10.71
CA GLN A 29 -4.40 16.86 10.97
C GLN A 29 -5.17 17.27 9.70
N GLY A 30 -6.21 18.10 9.89
CA GLY A 30 -7.06 18.57 8.80
C GLY A 30 -8.06 17.51 8.34
N GLY A 31 -8.59 17.70 7.13
CA GLY A 31 -9.54 16.77 6.52
C GLY A 31 -8.91 15.41 6.22
N ASP A 32 -9.67 14.35 6.39
CA ASP A 32 -9.20 12.97 6.27
C ASP A 32 -10.05 12.12 5.31
N THR A 33 -9.48 10.99 4.93
CA THR A 33 -10.14 9.93 4.17
C THR A 33 -9.53 8.60 4.56
N ALA A 34 -10.25 7.50 4.34
CA ALA A 34 -9.77 6.17 4.69
C ALA A 34 -10.08 5.17 3.59
N ILE A 35 -9.17 4.20 3.42
CA ILE A 35 -9.40 3.02 2.62
C ILE A 35 -9.16 1.77 3.46
N THR A 36 -9.97 0.76 3.20
CA THR A 36 -9.81 -0.57 3.79
C THR A 36 -9.23 -1.48 2.74
N PHE A 37 -8.02 -1.98 2.99
CA PHE A 37 -7.50 -3.08 2.20
C PHE A 37 -8.19 -4.37 2.65
N THR A 38 -8.64 -5.12 1.67
CA THR A 38 -9.18 -6.49 1.82
C THR A 38 -8.59 -7.32 0.69
N ASP A 39 -8.80 -8.64 0.73
CA ASP A 39 -8.30 -9.57 -0.30
C ASP A 39 -8.72 -9.15 -1.73
N ASN A 40 -9.87 -8.49 -1.89
CA ASN A 40 -10.36 -8.02 -3.19
C ASN A 40 -9.50 -6.90 -3.80
N PHE A 41 -8.82 -6.13 -2.96
CA PHE A 41 -8.05 -4.95 -3.33
C PHE A 41 -6.54 -5.13 -3.09
N TYR A 42 -6.15 -6.26 -2.51
CA TYR A 42 -4.76 -6.58 -2.26
C TYR A 42 -3.96 -6.63 -3.57
N GLY A 43 -2.77 -6.05 -3.57
CA GLY A 43 -1.96 -5.95 -4.77
C GLY A 43 -2.37 -4.85 -5.76
N ARG A 44 -3.47 -4.13 -5.52
CA ARG A 44 -3.97 -3.06 -6.41
C ARG A 44 -3.56 -1.68 -5.91
N ASN A 45 -3.42 -0.74 -6.85
CA ASN A 45 -3.33 0.67 -6.49
C ASN A 45 -4.73 1.15 -6.11
N LEU A 46 -4.90 1.74 -4.94
CA LEU A 46 -6.16 2.35 -4.54
C LEU A 46 -5.91 3.82 -4.36
N SER A 47 -6.74 4.62 -4.98
CA SER A 47 -6.58 6.06 -4.96
C SER A 47 -7.67 6.68 -4.07
N ILE A 48 -7.32 7.77 -3.40
CA ILE A 48 -8.13 8.43 -2.37
C ILE A 48 -8.58 9.81 -2.81
N ALA A 49 -9.75 10.25 -2.35
CA ALA A 49 -10.40 11.51 -2.73
C ALA A 49 -9.68 12.80 -2.27
N LEU A 50 -8.44 12.68 -1.83
CA LEU A 50 -7.67 13.71 -1.14
C LEU A 50 -6.18 13.57 -1.46
N VAL A 51 -5.53 14.69 -1.73
CA VAL A 51 -4.06 14.77 -1.71
C VAL A 51 -3.57 14.77 -0.27
N SER A 52 -3.04 13.65 0.18
CA SER A 52 -2.66 13.44 1.57
C SER A 52 -1.19 13.76 1.84
N ARG A 53 -0.89 14.15 3.08
CA ARG A 53 0.46 14.50 3.58
C ARG A 53 0.86 13.73 4.83
N SER A 54 -0.05 12.95 5.39
CA SER A 54 0.26 11.99 6.44
C SER A 54 -0.74 10.85 6.44
N PHE A 55 -0.37 9.74 7.10
CA PHE A 55 -1.26 8.59 7.25
C PHE A 55 -1.01 7.81 8.55
N LYS A 56 -1.96 6.94 8.88
CA LYS A 56 -1.88 5.92 9.91
C LYS A 56 -2.44 4.62 9.38
N LEU A 57 -1.99 3.54 9.98
CA LEU A 57 -2.55 2.21 9.76
C LEU A 57 -3.30 1.76 11.01
N SER A 58 -4.41 1.04 10.85
CA SER A 58 -5.14 0.46 11.98
C SER A 58 -4.36 -0.62 12.73
N ARG A 59 -3.35 -1.21 12.08
CA ARG A 59 -2.35 -2.11 12.65
C ARG A 59 -1.00 -1.89 11.96
N ALA A 60 0.09 -2.31 12.59
CA ALA A 60 1.37 -2.36 11.90
C ALA A 60 1.32 -3.34 10.71
N LEU A 61 2.19 -3.09 9.72
CA LEU A 61 2.46 -4.04 8.64
C LEU A 61 3.12 -5.30 9.22
N GLN A 62 2.83 -6.46 8.64
CA GLN A 62 3.28 -7.75 9.17
C GLN A 62 4.01 -8.58 8.13
N GLY A 63 5.04 -9.31 8.57
CA GLY A 63 5.81 -10.23 7.74
C GLY A 63 6.32 -9.59 6.46
N GLU A 64 5.79 -10.06 5.34
CA GLU A 64 6.15 -9.63 3.98
C GLU A 64 5.24 -8.52 3.42
N GLU A 65 4.36 -7.92 4.23
CA GLU A 65 3.53 -6.80 3.79
C GLU A 65 4.39 -5.57 3.47
N GLN A 66 4.13 -5.02 2.28
CA GLN A 66 4.69 -3.80 1.76
C GLN A 66 3.55 -2.85 1.37
N LEU A 67 3.65 -1.60 1.82
CA LEU A 67 2.78 -0.51 1.45
C LEU A 67 3.56 0.50 0.61
N ASP A 68 3.19 0.62 -0.66
CA ASP A 68 3.73 1.64 -1.55
C ASP A 68 2.78 2.83 -1.63
N ILE A 69 3.33 4.04 -1.60
CA ILE A 69 2.59 5.28 -1.83
C ILE A 69 3.09 5.96 -3.11
N SER A 70 2.14 6.52 -3.86
CA SER A 70 2.38 7.13 -5.17
C SER A 70 1.52 8.38 -5.38
N VAL A 71 1.89 9.19 -6.36
CA VAL A 71 1.08 10.32 -6.86
C VAL A 71 0.63 10.09 -8.29
N THR A 72 -0.45 10.77 -8.64
CA THR A 72 -0.91 10.92 -10.01
C THR A 72 -0.19 12.10 -10.68
N HIS A 73 -0.10 12.08 -12.02
CA HIS A 73 0.53 13.18 -12.76
C HIS A 73 -0.29 14.48 -12.69
N ASN A 74 -1.62 14.35 -12.60
CA ASN A 74 -2.55 15.48 -12.51
C ASN A 74 -3.58 15.22 -11.41
N PHE A 75 -3.70 16.18 -10.48
CA PHE A 75 -4.71 16.15 -9.41
C PHE A 75 -6.10 16.57 -9.92
N ASP A 76 -6.18 17.22 -11.09
CA ASP A 76 -7.44 17.64 -11.69
C ASP A 76 -8.15 16.51 -12.46
N THR A 77 -7.43 15.46 -12.85
CA THR A 77 -7.94 14.38 -13.72
C THR A 77 -7.62 12.97 -13.21
N TRP A 78 -7.46 12.79 -11.90
CA TRP A 78 -7.27 11.45 -11.35
C TRP A 78 -8.59 10.67 -11.33
N TYR A 79 -8.49 9.35 -11.53
CA TYR A 79 -9.65 8.47 -11.72
C TYR A 79 -9.72 7.48 -10.56
N ALA A 80 -10.48 7.85 -9.52
CA ALA A 80 -10.63 7.04 -8.31
C ALA A 80 -11.08 5.60 -8.60
N ASP A 81 -11.86 5.43 -9.65
CA ASP A 81 -12.40 4.15 -10.13
C ASP A 81 -11.35 3.30 -10.87
N LYS A 82 -10.54 3.90 -11.75
CA LYS A 82 -9.56 3.14 -12.56
C LYS A 82 -8.57 2.35 -11.71
N ASP A 83 -8.01 3.01 -10.69
CA ASP A 83 -6.99 2.40 -9.83
C ASP A 83 -7.56 1.19 -9.08
N GLN A 84 -8.81 1.27 -8.59
CA GLN A 84 -9.44 0.20 -7.81
C GLN A 84 -9.90 -1.00 -8.67
N PHE A 85 -10.34 -0.74 -9.91
CA PHE A 85 -10.96 -1.76 -10.76
C PHE A 85 -9.98 -2.46 -11.72
N SER A 86 -8.84 -1.85 -12.05
CA SER A 86 -7.86 -2.43 -12.99
C SER A 86 -6.49 -2.63 -12.37
N MET A 87 -5.96 -3.85 -12.42
CA MET A 87 -4.62 -4.16 -11.92
C MET A 87 -3.50 -3.61 -12.83
N ASN A 88 -3.81 -3.37 -14.11
CA ASN A 88 -2.83 -2.99 -15.14
C ASN A 88 -3.00 -1.54 -15.63
N ASP A 89 -4.02 -0.83 -15.16
CA ASP A 89 -4.30 0.55 -15.54
C ASP A 89 -4.37 1.37 -14.26
N SER A 90 -3.33 2.18 -14.00
CA SER A 90 -3.28 3.05 -12.83
C SER A 90 -2.92 4.48 -13.22
N SER A 91 -3.66 5.42 -12.65
CA SER A 91 -3.37 6.85 -12.72
C SER A 91 -2.18 7.26 -11.85
N CYS A 92 -1.75 6.37 -10.94
CA CYS A 92 -0.70 6.56 -9.95
C CYS A 92 0.69 6.24 -10.54
N GLN A 93 1.22 7.16 -11.34
CA GLN A 93 2.40 6.91 -12.17
C GLN A 93 3.73 7.17 -11.48
N THR A 94 3.76 7.96 -10.40
CA THR A 94 5.01 8.36 -9.76
C THR A 94 5.08 7.80 -8.34
N PHE A 95 5.99 6.85 -8.15
CA PHE A 95 6.32 6.29 -6.84
C PHE A 95 6.92 7.37 -5.93
N VAL A 96 6.51 7.37 -4.66
CA VAL A 96 7.00 8.30 -3.65
C VAL A 96 7.83 7.57 -2.61
N GLN A 97 7.26 6.57 -1.96
CA GLN A 97 7.88 5.90 -0.82
C GLN A 97 7.25 4.53 -0.58
N THR A 98 8.01 3.65 0.08
CA THR A 98 7.55 2.33 0.52
C THR A 98 7.70 2.18 2.04
N TYR A 99 6.78 1.42 2.63
CA TYR A 99 6.76 1.04 4.04
C TYR A 99 6.66 -0.48 4.14
N TYR A 100 7.35 -1.05 5.13
CA TYR A 100 7.49 -2.46 5.44
C TYR A 100 7.05 -2.75 6.87
N ALA A 101 6.98 -4.01 7.28
CA ALA A 101 6.71 -4.40 8.67
C ALA A 101 7.56 -3.65 9.72
N VAL A 102 8.82 -3.34 9.42
CA VAL A 102 9.73 -2.64 10.36
C VAL A 102 9.42 -1.16 10.58
N ASN A 103 8.74 -0.50 9.66
CA ASN A 103 8.49 0.96 9.72
C ASN A 103 7.03 1.37 9.46
N GLY A 104 6.19 0.46 8.98
CA GLY A 104 4.74 0.61 8.88
C GLY A 104 4.10 0.33 10.23
N SER A 105 3.71 1.40 10.94
CA SER A 105 3.16 1.32 12.29
C SER A 105 1.82 2.03 12.41
N THR A 106 1.18 1.89 13.57
CA THR A 106 -0.05 2.62 13.93
C THR A 106 0.20 4.09 14.31
N ALA A 107 1.46 4.53 14.33
CA ALA A 107 1.82 5.92 14.53
C ALA A 107 1.50 6.76 13.28
N CYS A 108 1.47 8.09 13.46
CA CYS A 108 1.33 9.01 12.33
C CYS A 108 2.64 9.11 11.56
N HIS A 109 2.58 8.94 10.24
CA HIS A 109 3.72 9.10 9.34
C HIS A 109 3.52 10.32 8.46
N ASN A 110 4.46 11.27 8.53
CA ASN A 110 4.50 12.40 7.60
C ASN A 110 5.11 11.96 6.29
N THR A 111 4.48 12.36 5.19
CA THR A 111 4.91 12.00 3.84
C THR A 111 4.97 13.25 2.97
N PRO A 112 5.72 13.21 1.85
CA PRO A 112 5.39 14.04 0.70
C PRO A 112 3.93 13.84 0.28
N LYS A 113 3.41 14.72 -0.57
CA LYS A 113 2.06 14.57 -1.10
C LYS A 113 1.89 13.20 -1.78
N PHE A 114 0.79 12.51 -1.51
CA PHE A 114 0.41 11.25 -2.16
C PHE A 114 -1.11 11.19 -2.36
N THR A 115 -1.55 10.39 -3.33
CA THR A 115 -2.98 10.19 -3.62
C THR A 115 -3.33 8.73 -3.81
N CYS A 116 -2.33 7.85 -3.83
CA CYS A 116 -2.54 6.44 -4.06
C CYS A 116 -1.71 5.60 -3.10
N HIS A 117 -2.20 4.41 -2.85
CA HIS A 117 -1.53 3.41 -2.03
C HIS A 117 -1.74 2.01 -2.59
N ARG A 118 -0.76 1.15 -2.37
CA ARG A 118 -0.80 -0.25 -2.78
C ARG A 118 -0.23 -1.12 -1.68
N LEU A 119 -1.08 -1.94 -1.08
CA LEU A 119 -0.66 -2.95 -0.10
C LEU A 119 -0.52 -4.30 -0.79
N TRP A 120 0.61 -4.96 -0.62
CA TRP A 120 0.89 -6.26 -1.23
C TRP A 120 1.96 -7.04 -0.47
N THR A 121 2.06 -8.35 -0.74
CA THR A 121 3.09 -9.23 -0.17
C THR A 121 4.31 -9.17 -1.08
N ASN A 122 5.46 -8.75 -0.56
CA ASN A 122 6.74 -8.83 -1.27
C ASN A 122 7.55 -10.05 -0.79
N PRO A 123 7.59 -11.16 -1.56
CA PRO A 123 8.32 -12.37 -1.18
C PRO A 123 9.83 -12.17 -1.08
N GLY A 124 10.37 -11.07 -1.61
CA GLY A 124 11.77 -10.71 -1.43
C GLY A 124 12.12 -10.32 0.01
N LEU A 125 11.14 -10.02 0.86
CA LEU A 125 11.35 -9.62 2.24
C LEU A 125 11.65 -10.79 3.18
N SER A 126 11.22 -12.03 2.90
CA SER A 126 11.58 -13.18 3.75
C SER A 126 13.09 -13.45 3.76
N TRP A 127 13.78 -13.15 2.66
CA TRP A 127 15.22 -13.34 2.52
C TRP A 127 16.06 -12.33 3.30
N SER A 128 15.49 -11.16 3.66
CA SER A 128 16.19 -10.14 4.44
C SER A 128 16.07 -10.32 5.96
N TYR A 129 15.21 -11.22 6.44
CA TYR A 129 15.09 -11.56 7.87
C TYR A 129 15.94 -12.78 8.28
N THR A 130 16.64 -13.43 7.36
CA THR A 130 17.74 -14.35 7.71
C THR A 130 18.94 -13.53 8.17
N THR A 131 18.95 -13.19 9.46
CA THR A 131 20.13 -12.74 10.18
C THR A 131 21.22 -13.80 10.08
N GLU A 132 22.42 -13.41 9.65
CA GLU A 132 23.67 -14.07 10.04
C GLU A 132 23.82 -14.11 11.58
#